data_AF-A0A5M3XGY0-F1
#
_entry.id   AF-A0A5M3XGY0-F1
#
_cell.length_a   1.000
_cell.length_b   1.000
_cell.length_c   1.000
_cell.angle_alpha   90.00
_cell.angle_beta   90.00
_cell.angle_gamma   90.00
#
_symmetry.space_group_name_H-M   'P 1'
#
loop_
_entity.id
_entity.type
_entity.pdbx_description
1 polymer ?
#
loop_
_entity_poly.entity_id
_entity_poly.type
_entity_poly.pdbx_seq_one_letter_code
_entity_poly.pdbx_strand_id
1 'polypeptide(L)'
;MRVRRRSRRLDLTKGTVSVWQQHVELDSGELLVGPPKSRAGVRTVAIPKAIIPALQEHLDTYTGPEPDDLIFTGARGSILRRSNFRRPAKWDENARKIGVPGLHFHDLRHTGNTIAAASGASLRDLMVRMGHDSVRAAMIYQHSTAEADRKIVNAMDAMINAT
;
A
#
# COMPACT_ATOMS: atom_id res chain seq x y z
N MET A 1 -21.94 15.88 11.13
CA MET A 1 -20.70 16.08 10.37
C MET A 1 -19.59 15.28 11.06
N ARG A 2 -19.23 14.09 10.57
CA ARG A 2 -18.11 13.31 11.17
C ARG A 2 -16.80 14.03 10.85
N VAL A 3 -16.13 14.56 11.87
CA VAL A 3 -14.79 15.13 11.75
C VAL A 3 -13.86 14.01 11.29
N ARG A 4 -13.17 14.19 10.16
CA ARG A 4 -12.21 13.19 9.69
C ARG A 4 -11.01 13.16 10.63
N ARG A 5 -10.67 11.99 11.15
CA ARG A 5 -9.47 11.82 11.99
C ARG A 5 -8.22 11.96 11.14
N ARG A 6 -7.17 12.53 11.74
CA ARG A 6 -5.88 12.77 11.08
C ARG A 6 -4.75 12.19 11.91
N SER A 7 -4.01 11.26 11.33
CA SER A 7 -2.68 10.87 11.84
C SER A 7 -1.62 11.65 11.05
N ARG A 8 -0.44 11.86 11.62
CA ARG A 8 0.70 12.45 10.90
C ARG A 8 1.12 11.61 9.68
N ARG A 9 0.73 10.34 9.65
CA ARG A 9 1.05 9.38 8.59
C ARG A 9 -0.07 9.21 7.55
N LEU A 10 -1.30 9.61 7.85
CA LEU A 10 -2.47 9.37 7.01
C LEU A 10 -3.37 10.61 6.94
N ASP A 11 -3.52 11.16 5.75
CA ASP A 11 -4.39 12.30 5.46
C ASP A 11 -5.59 11.83 4.62
N LEU A 12 -6.72 11.59 5.29
CA LEU A 12 -7.94 11.13 4.64
C LEU A 12 -8.65 12.21 3.81
N THR A 13 -8.30 13.49 3.98
CA THR A 13 -8.85 14.59 3.18
C THR A 13 -8.12 14.66 1.84
N LYS A 14 -6.78 14.57 1.88
CA LYS A 14 -5.95 14.54 0.68
C LYS A 14 -5.91 13.16 0.02
N GLY A 15 -6.32 12.11 0.73
CA GLY A 15 -6.25 10.74 0.25
C GLY A 15 -4.79 10.28 0.09
N THR A 16 -3.95 10.55 1.08
CA THR A 16 -2.52 10.21 1.03
C THR A 16 -2.02 9.52 2.29
N VAL A 17 -1.04 8.64 2.12
CA VAL A 17 -0.27 8.01 3.21
C VAL A 17 1.21 8.32 3.05
N SER A 18 1.85 8.75 4.13
CA SER A 18 3.29 9.05 4.17
C SER A 18 4.04 7.89 4.80
N VAL A 19 4.95 7.30 4.03
CA VAL A 19 5.84 6.22 4.45
C VAL A 19 7.24 6.81 4.63
N TRP A 20 7.69 6.94 5.86
CA TRP A 20 9.01 7.52 6.19
C TRP A 20 9.70 6.79 7.35
N GLN A 21 9.05 5.78 7.92
CA GLN A 21 9.54 4.95 9.02
C GLN A 21 9.15 3.50 8.76
N GLN A 22 10.02 2.57 9.13
CA GLN A 22 9.77 1.13 9.14
C GLN A 22 10.12 0.56 10.51
N HIS A 23 9.44 -0.53 10.84
CA HIS A 23 9.77 -1.38 11.99
C HIS A 23 10.37 -2.68 11.46
N VAL A 24 11.62 -2.96 11.82
CA VAL A 24 12.35 -4.16 11.41
C VAL A 24 12.56 -5.03 12.63
N GLU A 25 12.00 -6.22 12.59
CA GLU A 25 12.23 -7.25 13.60
C GLU A 25 13.47 -8.05 13.19
N LEU A 26 14.51 -8.04 14.03
CA LEU A 26 15.72 -8.84 13.85
C LEU A 26 15.50 -10.27 14.33
N ASP A 27 16.37 -11.19 13.94
CA ASP A 27 16.33 -12.59 14.38
C ASP A 27 16.50 -12.71 15.91
N SER A 28 17.13 -11.72 16.55
CA SER A 28 17.22 -11.59 18.02
C SER A 28 15.89 -11.27 18.71
N GLY A 29 14.83 -10.94 17.95
CA GLY A 29 13.55 -10.43 18.46
C GLY A 29 13.54 -8.92 18.73
N GLU A 30 14.69 -8.26 18.59
CA GLU A 30 14.80 -6.80 18.70
C GLU A 30 14.00 -6.11 17.59
N LEU A 31 13.32 -5.02 17.95
CA LEU A 31 12.55 -4.21 17.02
C LEU A 31 13.29 -2.90 16.76
N LEU A 32 13.93 -2.80 15.60
CA LEU A 32 14.56 -1.56 15.15
C LEU A 32 13.52 -0.66 14.48
N VAL A 33 13.45 0.58 14.94
CA VAL A 33 12.62 1.63 14.34
C VAL A 33 13.53 2.63 13.66
N GLY A 34 13.33 2.83 12.36
CA GLY A 34 14.20 3.73 11.60
C GLY A 34 13.63 4.07 10.23
N PRO A 35 14.35 4.89 9.45
CA PRO A 35 13.94 5.19 8.09
C PRO A 35 13.93 3.93 7.22
N PRO A 36 13.14 3.91 6.13
CA PRO A 36 13.25 2.91 5.08
C PRO A 36 14.70 2.72 4.64
N LYS A 37 15.04 1.49 4.23
CA LYS A 37 16.42 1.11 3.85
C LYS A 37 16.98 1.94 2.69
N SER A 38 16.12 2.59 1.92
CA SER A 38 16.47 3.36 0.74
C SER A 38 15.69 4.67 0.66
N ARG A 39 16.20 5.59 -0.18
CA ARG A 39 15.53 6.85 -0.46
C ARG A 39 14.16 6.64 -1.11
N ALA A 40 14.00 5.70 -2.05
CA ALA A 40 12.67 5.43 -2.63
C ALA A 40 11.68 4.85 -1.60
N GLY A 41 12.19 4.26 -0.52
CA GLY A 41 11.36 3.80 0.60
C GLY A 41 10.63 4.95 1.31
N VAL A 42 11.20 6.17 1.32
CA VAL A 42 10.58 7.38 1.86
C VAL A 42 9.70 8.02 0.79
N ARG A 43 8.37 7.95 0.96
CA ARG A 43 7.42 8.40 -0.07
C ARG A 43 6.05 8.73 0.47
N THR A 44 5.31 9.53 -0.27
CA THR A 44 3.87 9.76 -0.07
C THR A 44 3.11 9.08 -1.19
N VAL A 45 2.13 8.24 -0.84
CA VAL A 45 1.34 7.46 -1.79
C VAL A 45 -0.10 7.92 -1.75
N ALA A 46 -0.67 8.26 -2.90
CA ALA A 46 -2.10 8.48 -3.04
C ALA A 46 -2.87 7.16 -2.90
N ILE A 47 -3.92 7.17 -2.10
CA ILE A 47 -4.79 6.01 -1.83
C ILE A 47 -6.12 6.13 -2.58
N PRO A 48 -6.70 5.00 -3.05
CA PRO A 48 -8.01 5.02 -3.70
C PRO A 48 -9.11 5.56 -2.78
N LYS A 49 -10.03 6.36 -3.32
CA LYS A 49 -11.17 6.87 -2.54
C LYS A 49 -12.02 5.75 -1.94
N ALA A 50 -12.06 4.59 -2.60
CA ALA A 50 -12.81 3.42 -2.16
C ALA A 50 -12.40 2.90 -0.77
N ILE A 51 -11.15 3.08 -0.34
CA ILE A 51 -10.68 2.58 0.97
C ILE A 51 -10.82 3.61 2.10
N ILE A 52 -11.14 4.86 1.78
CA ILE A 52 -11.23 5.95 2.77
C ILE A 52 -12.27 5.68 3.86
N PRO A 53 -13.50 5.20 3.56
CA PRO A 53 -14.49 4.92 4.61
C PRO A 53 -14.00 3.90 5.63
N ALA A 54 -13.38 2.80 5.16
CA ALA A 54 -12.82 1.76 6.03
C ALA A 54 -11.66 2.29 6.89
N LEU A 55 -10.80 3.14 6.33
CA LEU A 55 -9.72 3.78 7.09
C LEU A 55 -10.24 4.75 8.15
N GLN A 56 -11.31 5.50 7.85
CA GLN A 56 -11.93 6.40 8.82
C GLN A 56 -12.53 5.61 9.98
N GLU A 57 -13.28 4.54 9.69
CA GLU A 57 -13.84 3.66 10.71
C GLU A 57 -12.74 3.04 11.58
N HIS A 58 -11.64 2.61 10.97
CA HIS A 58 -10.50 2.05 11.68
C HIS A 58 -9.86 3.06 12.62
N LEU A 59 -9.62 4.29 12.15
CA LEU A 59 -9.05 5.37 12.97
C LEU A 59 -9.97 5.74 14.14
N ASP A 60 -11.28 5.76 13.92
CA ASP A 60 -12.26 6.11 14.96
C ASP A 60 -12.36 5.03 16.05
N THR A 61 -12.17 3.76 15.66
CA THR A 61 -12.38 2.60 16.54
C THR A 61 -11.10 2.17 17.26
N TYR A 62 -9.96 2.20 16.57
CA TYR A 62 -8.73 1.52 17.03
C TYR A 62 -7.53 2.43 17.23
N THR A 63 -7.62 3.72 16.88
CA THR A 63 -6.52 4.67 17.02
C THR A 63 -6.83 5.69 18.12
N GLY A 64 -5.82 5.99 18.95
CA GLY A 64 -5.93 7.06 19.92
C GLY A 64 -6.04 8.45 19.28
N PRO A 65 -6.25 9.50 20.07
CA PRO A 65 -6.47 10.84 19.58
C PRO A 65 -5.19 11.54 19.10
N GLU A 66 -4.01 11.02 19.46
CA GLU A 66 -2.75 11.73 19.24
C GLU A 66 -2.24 11.56 17.79
N PRO A 67 -1.64 12.60 17.19
CA PRO A 67 -1.19 12.54 15.80
C PRO A 67 -0.16 11.44 15.50
N ASP A 68 0.65 11.07 16.50
CA ASP A 68 1.72 10.09 16.39
C ASP A 68 1.29 8.67 16.80
N ASP A 69 0.05 8.49 17.26
CA ASP A 69 -0.51 7.18 17.60
C ASP A 69 -0.36 6.20 16.42
N LEU A 70 -0.12 4.94 16.79
CA LEU A 70 -0.03 3.86 15.83
C LEU A 70 -1.41 3.61 15.23
N ILE A 71 -1.49 3.67 13.90
CA ILE A 71 -2.73 3.37 13.18
C ILE A 71 -3.07 1.89 13.33
N PHE A 72 -2.07 0.99 13.26
CA PHE A 72 -2.27 -0.44 13.41
C PHE A 72 -1.49 -0.93 14.63
N THR A 73 -2.21 -1.51 15.60
CA THR A 73 -1.67 -2.01 16.87
C THR A 73 -2.03 -3.47 17.08
N GLY A 74 -1.25 -4.17 17.91
CA GLY A 74 -1.62 -5.47 18.43
C GLY A 74 -2.71 -5.36 19.51
N ALA A 75 -3.21 -6.50 20.00
CA ALA A 75 -4.32 -6.57 20.96
C ALA A 75 -4.14 -5.76 22.26
N ARG A 76 -2.90 -5.38 22.62
CA ARG A 76 -2.58 -4.56 23.80
C ARG A 76 -2.13 -3.13 23.46
N GLY A 77 -2.45 -2.64 22.26
CA GLY A 77 -2.04 -1.29 21.81
C GLY A 77 -0.56 -1.16 21.42
N SER A 78 0.22 -2.25 21.50
CA SER A 78 1.64 -2.26 21.14
C SER A 78 1.86 -2.37 19.62
N ILE A 79 3.11 -2.15 19.19
CA ILE A 79 3.49 -2.31 17.78
C ILE A 79 3.13 -3.71 17.28
N LEU A 80 2.45 -3.76 16.14
CA LEU A 80 2.14 -4.99 15.45
C LEU A 80 3.43 -5.62 14.89
N ARG A 81 3.83 -6.77 15.44
CA ARG A 81 4.98 -7.54 14.97
C ARG A 81 4.58 -8.44 13.80
N ARG A 82 5.49 -8.61 12.84
CA ARG A 82 5.23 -9.46 11.65
C ARG A 82 5.01 -10.91 12.07
N SER A 83 5.86 -11.41 12.98
CA SER A 83 5.76 -12.75 13.58
C SER A 83 4.38 -13.01 14.20
N ASN A 84 3.75 -11.96 14.73
CA ASN A 84 2.49 -12.05 15.46
C ASN A 84 1.29 -11.46 14.71
N PHE A 85 1.36 -11.15 13.42
CA PHE A 85 0.20 -10.62 12.69
C PHE A 85 -0.78 -11.73 12.26
N ARG A 86 -0.26 -12.84 11.71
CA ARG A 86 -1.06 -13.86 11.02
C ARG A 86 -2.14 -14.46 11.91
N ARG A 87 -1.81 -14.78 13.17
CA ARG A 87 -2.73 -15.42 14.12
C ARG A 87 -3.80 -14.47 14.67
N PRO A 88 -3.48 -13.29 15.26
CA PRO A 88 -4.48 -12.33 15.71
C PRO A 88 -5.39 -11.79 14.61
N ALA A 89 -4.86 -11.60 13.40
CA ALA A 89 -5.66 -11.19 12.24
C ALA A 89 -6.54 -12.32 11.68
N LYS A 90 -6.48 -13.54 12.27
CA LYS A 90 -7.13 -14.76 11.77
C LYS A 90 -6.92 -14.95 10.26
N TRP A 91 -5.70 -14.68 9.81
CA TRP A 91 -5.41 -14.48 8.39
C TRP A 91 -5.78 -15.70 7.54
N ASP A 92 -5.39 -16.90 7.96
CA ASP A 92 -5.67 -18.14 7.22
C ASP A 92 -7.16 -18.48 7.18
N GLU A 93 -7.89 -18.18 8.26
CA GLU A 93 -9.33 -18.34 8.32
C GLU A 93 -10.03 -17.38 7.36
N ASN A 94 -9.62 -16.10 7.39
CA ASN A 94 -10.17 -15.08 6.52
C ASN A 94 -9.86 -15.37 5.04
N ALA A 95 -8.63 -15.75 4.72
CA ALA A 95 -8.21 -16.15 3.39
C ALA A 95 -9.04 -17.34 2.85
N ARG A 96 -9.34 -18.34 3.69
CA ARG A 96 -10.27 -19.42 3.33
C ARG A 96 -11.70 -18.91 3.11
N LYS A 97 -12.22 -18.03 3.97
CA LYS A 97 -13.58 -17.48 3.84
C LYS A 97 -13.79 -16.72 2.54
N ILE A 98 -12.76 -16.03 2.04
CA ILE A 98 -12.81 -15.31 0.77
C ILE A 98 -12.35 -16.17 -0.43
N GLY A 99 -12.18 -17.48 -0.24
CA GLY A 99 -11.90 -18.43 -1.33
C GLY A 99 -10.46 -18.44 -1.86
N VAL A 100 -9.51 -17.83 -1.15
CA VAL A 100 -8.07 -17.78 -1.53
C VAL A 100 -7.18 -18.39 -0.45
N PRO A 101 -7.31 -19.71 -0.18
CA PRO A 101 -6.44 -20.38 0.80
C PRO A 101 -4.96 -20.25 0.41
N GLY A 102 -4.10 -20.08 1.41
CA GLY A 102 -2.65 -19.96 1.20
C GLY A 102 -2.17 -18.55 0.82
N LEU A 103 -3.06 -17.57 0.65
CA LEU A 103 -2.69 -16.17 0.44
C LEU A 103 -1.69 -15.71 1.52
N HIS A 104 -0.52 -15.23 1.13
CA HIS A 104 0.42 -14.59 2.03
C HIS A 104 0.12 -13.10 2.12
N PHE A 105 0.42 -12.48 3.27
CA PHE A 105 0.20 -11.03 3.42
C PHE A 105 0.99 -10.19 2.41
N HIS A 106 2.17 -10.65 2.00
CA HIS A 106 2.98 -9.97 0.99
C HIS A 106 2.35 -10.01 -0.41
N ASP A 107 1.49 -11.00 -0.69
CA ASP A 107 0.83 -11.13 -1.99
C ASP A 107 -0.11 -9.95 -2.24
N LEU A 108 -0.68 -9.34 -1.20
CA LEU A 108 -1.47 -8.11 -1.33
C LEU A 108 -0.67 -6.97 -1.97
N ARG A 109 0.63 -6.86 -1.62
CA ARG A 109 1.51 -5.85 -2.23
C ARG A 109 1.79 -6.21 -3.68
N HIS A 110 2.03 -7.48 -4.00
CA HIS A 110 2.18 -7.92 -5.39
C HIS A 110 0.94 -7.59 -6.21
N THR A 111 -0.26 -7.93 -5.74
CA THR A 111 -1.53 -7.60 -6.40
C THR A 111 -1.69 -6.10 -6.60
N GLY A 112 -1.42 -5.29 -5.57
CA GLY A 112 -1.49 -3.82 -5.69
C GLY A 112 -0.52 -3.24 -6.71
N ASN A 113 0.68 -3.81 -6.83
CA ASN A 113 1.67 -3.41 -7.83
C ASN A 113 1.26 -3.81 -9.25
N THR A 114 0.70 -5.01 -9.43
CA THR A 114 0.16 -5.47 -10.73
C THR A 114 -0.99 -4.58 -11.18
N ILE A 115 -1.93 -4.24 -10.29
CA ILE A 115 -3.05 -3.33 -10.61
C ILE A 115 -2.51 -1.93 -10.98
N ALA A 116 -1.51 -1.43 -10.24
CA ALA A 116 -0.90 -0.15 -10.55
C ALA A 116 -0.22 -0.16 -11.92
N ALA A 117 0.53 -1.21 -12.25
CA ALA A 117 1.20 -1.33 -13.55
C ALA A 117 0.22 -1.34 -14.73
N ALA A 118 -0.98 -1.93 -14.55
CA ALA A 118 -2.04 -1.94 -15.55
C ALA A 118 -2.70 -0.56 -15.80
N SER A 119 -2.38 0.47 -15.01
CA SER A 119 -2.96 1.81 -15.15
C SER A 119 -2.46 2.60 -16.37
N GLY A 120 -1.37 2.16 -17.01
CA GLY A 120 -0.69 2.91 -18.07
C GLY A 120 0.23 4.02 -17.57
N ALA A 121 0.43 4.15 -16.25
CA ALA A 121 1.41 5.08 -15.68
C ALA A 121 2.84 4.76 -16.14
N SER A 122 3.70 5.79 -16.18
CA SER A 122 5.09 5.61 -16.57
C SER A 122 5.83 4.69 -15.61
N LEU A 123 6.88 4.02 -16.11
CA LEU A 123 7.77 3.20 -15.27
C LEU A 123 8.32 4.01 -14.08
N ARG A 124 8.62 5.29 -14.28
CA ARG A 124 9.16 6.15 -13.24
C ARG A 124 8.12 6.42 -12.14
N ASP A 125 6.88 6.72 -12.50
CA ASP A 125 5.80 6.96 -11.54
C ASP A 125 5.51 5.70 -10.72
N LEU A 126 5.54 4.54 -11.38
CA LEU A 126 5.37 3.25 -10.76
C LEU A 126 6.51 2.92 -9.78
N MET A 127 7.76 3.17 -10.16
CA MET A 127 8.90 3.01 -9.25
C MET A 127 8.74 3.87 -7.99
N VAL A 128 8.34 5.13 -8.14
CA VAL A 128 8.09 6.05 -7.01
C VAL A 128 6.97 5.52 -6.13
N ARG A 129 5.83 5.12 -6.69
CA ARG A 129 4.69 4.57 -5.94
C ARG A 129 5.05 3.31 -5.18
N MET A 130 5.72 2.37 -5.85
CA MET A 130 6.12 1.09 -5.28
C MET A 130 7.26 1.23 -4.27
N GLY A 131 8.05 2.30 -4.34
CA GLY A 131 9.26 2.48 -3.55
C GLY A 131 10.37 1.52 -4.00
N HIS A 132 10.54 1.36 -5.32
CA HIS A 132 11.61 0.55 -5.91
C HIS A 132 12.74 1.45 -6.40
N ASP A 133 13.95 1.22 -5.92
CA ASP A 133 15.15 1.94 -6.40
C ASP A 133 15.73 1.36 -7.68
N SER A 134 15.34 0.14 -8.08
CA SER A 134 15.82 -0.50 -9.31
C SER A 134 14.71 -0.69 -10.33
N VAL A 135 15.06 -0.45 -11.60
CA VAL A 135 14.19 -0.74 -12.75
C VAL A 135 13.82 -2.21 -12.78
N ARG A 136 14.77 -3.11 -12.51
CA ARG A 136 14.54 -4.55 -12.46
C ARG A 136 13.39 -4.93 -11.52
N ALA A 137 13.31 -4.32 -10.34
CA ALA A 137 12.22 -4.61 -9.39
C ALA A 137 10.84 -4.10 -9.89
N ALA A 138 10.80 -2.98 -10.63
CA ALA A 138 9.56 -2.47 -11.20
C ALA A 138 9.11 -3.26 -12.44
N MET A 139 10.05 -3.75 -13.25
CA MET A 139 9.76 -4.53 -14.46
C MET A 139 9.08 -5.87 -14.17
N ILE A 140 9.20 -6.40 -12.94
CA ILE A 140 8.47 -7.61 -12.50
C ILE A 140 6.95 -7.48 -12.73
N TYR A 141 6.41 -6.26 -12.72
CA TYR A 141 4.97 -6.00 -12.84
C TYR A 141 4.56 -5.43 -14.21
N GLN A 142 5.51 -5.11 -15.07
CA GLN A 142 5.28 -4.50 -16.38
C GLN A 142 5.22 -5.56 -17.48
N HIS A 143 4.15 -6.36 -17.46
CA HIS A 143 3.90 -7.33 -18.52
C HIS A 143 3.20 -6.64 -19.69
N SER A 144 3.76 -6.78 -20.89
CA SER A 144 3.07 -6.39 -22.12
C SER A 144 1.87 -7.31 -22.35
N THR A 145 0.72 -6.74 -22.73
CA THR A 145 -0.49 -7.49 -23.08
C THR A 145 -1.09 -6.92 -24.37
N ALA A 146 -1.84 -7.75 -25.11
CA ALA A 146 -2.59 -7.28 -26.29
C ALA A 146 -3.65 -6.21 -25.95
N GLU A 147 -4.07 -6.12 -24.68
CA GLU A 147 -4.93 -5.04 -24.21
C GLU A 147 -4.14 -3.73 -24.04
N ALA A 148 -2.91 -3.79 -23.52
CA ALA A 148 -2.05 -2.62 -23.40
C ALA A 148 -1.70 -2.03 -24.77
N ASP A 149 -1.41 -2.89 -25.75
CA ASP A 149 -1.17 -2.49 -27.15
C ASP A 149 -2.38 -1.76 -27.76
N ARG A 150 -3.59 -2.32 -27.60
CA ARG A 150 -4.84 -1.65 -28.03
C ARG A 150 -5.08 -0.32 -27.33
N LYS A 151 -4.74 -0.18 -26.05
CA LYS A 151 -4.82 1.10 -25.34
C LYS A 151 -3.87 2.14 -25.93
N ILE A 152 -2.67 1.73 -26.34
CA ILE A 152 -1.70 2.60 -27.00
C ILE A 152 -2.26 3.07 -28.34
N VAL A 153 -2.75 2.15 -29.18
CA VAL A 153 -3.34 2.48 -30.49
C VAL A 153 -4.53 3.44 -30.32
N ASN A 154 -5.46 3.15 -29.42
CA ASN A 154 -6.62 4.02 -29.19
C ASN A 154 -6.21 5.43 -28.71
N ALA A 155 -5.17 5.53 -27.88
CA ALA A 155 -4.66 6.83 -27.43
C ALA A 155 -4.01 7.61 -28.59
N MET A 156 -3.26 6.92 -29.46
CA MET A 156 -2.69 7.52 -30.67
C MET A 156 -3.80 8.01 -31.62
N ASP A 157 -4.82 7.19 -31.88
CA ASP A 157 -5.97 7.56 -32.72
C ASP A 157 -6.70 8.80 -32.16
N ALA A 158 -6.91 8.86 -30.84
CA ALA A 158 -7.52 10.02 -30.21
C ALA A 158 -6.70 11.30 -30.38
N MET A 159 -5.36 11.21 -30.36
CA MET A 159 -4.47 12.37 -30.56
C MET A 159 -4.41 12.80 -32.03
N ILE A 160 -4.40 11.85 -32.97
CA ILE A 160 -4.40 12.13 -34.41
C ILE A 160 -5.71 12.79 -34.84
N ASN A 161 -6.85 12.26 -34.38
CA ASN A 161 -8.18 12.76 -34.73
C ASN A 161 -8.61 14.02 -33.97
N ALA A 162 -7.81 14.49 -33.00
CA ALA A 162 -8.04 15.73 -32.28
C ALA A 162 -7.47 16.97 -32.98
N THR A 163 -6.94 16.81 -34.20
CA THR A 163 -6.41 17.88 -35.07
C THR A 163 -7.34 18.09 -36.25
#